data_AF-A0A7W8BJ80-F1
#
_entry.id   AF-A0A7W8BJ80-F1
#
_cell.length_a   1.000
_cell.length_b   1.000
_cell.length_c   1.000
_cell.angle_alpha   90.00
_cell.angle_beta   90.00
_cell.angle_gamma   90.00
#
_symmetry.space_group_name_H-M   'P 1'
#
loop_
_entity.id
_entity.type
_entity.pdbx_description
1 polymer ?
#
loop_
_entity_poly.entity_id
_entity_poly.type
_entity_poly.pdbx_seq_one_letter_code
_entity_poly.pdbx_strand_id
1 'polypeptide(L)'
;MLRQQGCDALADLYAETAEELTQQIALVGIGGLTGWRRAAVEPETSSRFGPGAAHANDPALSGTNPYTPRGFSASGYREFTQELYAGLRAAGYNDSTAIFQGSSVTGQSFKTGEAFRPDSDYDIALAGTDLIEQAKKAGIGLRSGGTRTGPLRDIDLRKMRLSALAEALSEKVGRDVNFMIYNSVEGATGRAPSMIAPRK
;
A
#
# COMPACT_ATOMS: atom_id res chain seq x y z
N MET A 1 17.08 -32.42 -19.79
CA MET A 1 17.84 -32.87 -18.61
C MET A 1 18.76 -31.78 -18.03
N LEU A 2 19.56 -31.03 -18.83
CA LEU A 2 20.46 -29.98 -18.28
C LEU A 2 19.76 -28.83 -17.51
N ARG A 3 18.54 -28.41 -17.90
CA ARG A 3 17.82 -27.33 -17.18
C ARG A 3 17.36 -27.70 -15.78
N GLN A 4 17.07 -28.99 -15.53
CA GLN A 4 16.61 -29.45 -14.22
C GLN A 4 17.79 -29.50 -13.24
N GLN A 5 18.93 -30.05 -13.69
CA GLN A 5 20.16 -30.13 -12.90
C GLN A 5 20.68 -28.75 -12.47
N GLY A 6 20.50 -27.72 -13.30
CA GLY A 6 20.84 -26.34 -12.95
C GLY A 6 19.94 -25.72 -11.88
N CYS A 7 18.65 -26.10 -11.82
CA CYS A 7 17.73 -25.65 -10.79
C CYS A 7 17.99 -26.35 -9.44
N ASP A 8 18.29 -27.64 -9.48
CA ASP A 8 18.56 -28.43 -8.27
C ASP A 8 19.88 -27.98 -7.63
N ALA A 9 20.95 -27.79 -8.41
CA ALA A 9 22.21 -27.26 -7.90
C ALA A 9 22.10 -25.84 -7.32
N LEU A 10 21.21 -25.02 -7.90
CA LEU A 10 20.92 -23.69 -7.37
C LEU A 10 20.14 -23.77 -6.05
N ALA A 11 19.15 -24.68 -5.96
CA ALA A 11 18.38 -24.90 -4.75
C ALA A 11 19.24 -25.40 -3.59
N ASP A 12 20.16 -26.34 -3.87
CA ASP A 12 21.12 -26.86 -2.89
C ASP A 12 22.03 -25.76 -2.37
N LEU A 13 22.54 -24.88 -3.26
CA LEU A 13 23.34 -23.72 -2.87
C LEU A 13 22.56 -22.75 -1.97
N TYR A 14 21.27 -22.53 -2.24
CA TYR A 14 20.42 -21.71 -1.37
C TYR A 14 20.14 -22.36 -0.02
N ALA A 15 19.95 -23.68 0.03
CA ALA A 15 19.74 -24.41 1.28
C ALA A 15 20.99 -24.36 2.17
N GLU A 16 22.16 -24.61 1.60
CA GLU A 16 23.44 -24.58 2.32
C GLU A 16 23.74 -23.17 2.87
N THR A 17 23.54 -22.14 2.04
CA THR A 17 23.75 -20.74 2.48
C THR A 17 22.74 -20.31 3.55
N ALA A 18 21.51 -20.84 3.53
CA ALA A 18 20.52 -20.58 4.57
C ALA A 18 20.89 -21.26 5.91
N GLU A 19 21.43 -22.48 5.87
CA GLU A 19 21.92 -23.16 7.08
C GLU A 19 23.13 -22.44 7.68
N GLU A 20 24.10 -22.03 6.86
CA GLU A 20 25.27 -21.26 7.32
C GLU A 20 24.85 -19.95 8.01
N LEU A 21 23.89 -19.25 7.42
CA LEU A 21 23.35 -18.02 7.98
C LEU A 21 22.62 -18.27 9.31
N THR A 22 21.88 -19.37 9.41
CA THR A 22 21.18 -19.77 10.64
C THR A 22 22.16 -20.08 11.76
N GLN A 23 23.25 -20.79 11.46
CA GLN A 23 24.31 -21.10 12.43
C GLN A 23 25.03 -19.83 12.92
N GLN A 24 25.29 -18.87 12.03
CA GLN A 24 25.89 -17.60 12.43
C GLN A 24 24.95 -16.75 13.27
N ILE A 25 23.66 -16.69 12.96
CA ILE A 25 22.66 -16.01 13.81
C ILE A 25 22.66 -16.62 15.21
N ALA A 26 22.70 -17.96 15.32
CA ALA A 26 22.74 -18.63 16.61
C ALA A 26 24.01 -18.30 17.42
N LEU A 27 25.13 -18.05 16.73
CA LEU A 27 26.43 -17.78 17.37
C LEU A 27 26.60 -16.32 17.82
N VAL A 28 26.28 -15.35 16.96
CA VAL A 28 26.56 -13.93 17.22
C VAL A 28 25.31 -13.08 17.47
N GLY A 29 24.12 -13.69 17.36
CA GLY A 29 22.86 -12.97 17.31
C GLY A 29 22.72 -12.12 16.03
N ILE A 30 21.50 -11.66 15.72
CA ILE A 30 21.25 -10.83 14.53
C ILE A 30 22.12 -9.54 14.56
N GLY A 31 22.32 -8.94 15.75
CA GLY A 31 23.09 -7.72 15.92
C GLY A 31 24.60 -7.85 15.64
N GLY A 32 25.14 -9.07 15.62
CA GLY A 32 26.55 -9.36 15.31
C GLY A 32 26.84 -9.64 13.83
N LEU A 33 25.82 -9.68 12.97
CA LEU A 33 25.99 -9.91 11.53
C LEU A 33 26.54 -8.67 10.82
N THR A 34 27.35 -8.88 9.76
CA THR A 34 27.92 -7.82 8.92
C THR A 34 27.84 -8.17 7.43
N GLY A 35 27.97 -7.16 6.56
CA GLY A 35 28.00 -7.34 5.10
C GLY A 35 26.70 -7.94 4.54
N TRP A 36 26.82 -8.81 3.53
CA TRP A 36 25.67 -9.43 2.85
C TRP A 36 24.80 -10.29 3.77
N ARG A 37 25.39 -10.91 4.81
CA ARG A 37 24.67 -11.75 5.79
C ARG A 37 23.72 -10.91 6.64
N ARG A 38 24.16 -9.71 7.04
CA ARG A 38 23.26 -8.74 7.67
C ARG A 38 22.13 -8.35 6.71
N ALA A 39 22.48 -8.01 5.46
CA ALA A 39 21.50 -7.61 4.44
C ALA A 39 20.50 -8.73 4.05
N ALA A 40 20.82 -10.00 4.29
CA ALA A 40 19.92 -11.13 4.03
C ALA A 40 18.91 -11.35 5.17
N VAL A 41 19.29 -11.07 6.42
CA VAL A 41 18.47 -11.32 7.63
C VAL A 41 17.71 -10.08 8.07
N GLU A 42 18.38 -8.93 8.00
CA GLU A 42 17.79 -7.62 8.02
C GLU A 42 17.87 -7.14 6.57
N PRO A 43 16.87 -7.42 5.70
CA PRO A 43 16.82 -6.73 4.43
C PRO A 43 16.76 -5.25 4.74
N GLU A 44 17.92 -4.59 4.71
CA GLU A 44 18.00 -3.15 4.69
C GLU A 44 16.97 -2.74 3.68
N THR A 45 16.11 -1.84 4.15
CA THR A 45 15.10 -1.07 3.46
C THR A 45 15.63 -0.65 2.10
N SER A 46 15.63 -1.59 1.16
CA SER A 46 16.24 -1.46 -0.13
C SER A 46 15.18 -0.77 -0.95
N SER A 47 15.19 0.56 -0.82
CA SER A 47 14.73 1.50 -1.83
C SER A 47 13.56 0.95 -2.65
N ARG A 48 12.39 0.82 -2.04
CA ARG A 48 11.13 0.78 -2.76
C ARG A 48 10.41 2.08 -2.51
N PHE A 49 10.98 3.10 -3.15
CA PHE A 49 10.41 4.40 -3.47
C PHE A 49 10.23 5.42 -2.33
N GLY A 50 11.18 6.36 -2.25
CA GLY A 50 11.02 7.69 -1.65
C GLY A 50 10.99 7.75 -0.11
N PRO A 51 11.24 8.94 0.48
CA PRO A 51 11.03 9.14 1.91
C PRO A 51 9.56 8.93 2.25
N GLY A 52 9.28 8.04 3.21
CA GLY A 52 7.91 7.68 3.61
C GLY A 52 7.42 6.30 3.15
N ALA A 53 8.30 5.34 2.89
CA ALA A 53 7.90 3.95 2.69
C ALA A 53 7.13 3.44 3.93
N ALA A 54 5.81 3.49 3.82
CA ALA A 54 4.88 3.15 4.87
C ALA A 54 5.01 1.67 5.26
N HIS A 55 5.44 1.43 6.50
CA HIS A 55 5.52 0.12 7.13
C HIS A 55 4.44 -0.02 8.22
N ALA A 56 4.19 -1.24 8.73
CA ALA A 56 3.14 -1.50 9.73
C ALA A 56 3.24 -0.65 11.02
N ASN A 57 4.42 -0.04 11.27
CA ASN A 57 4.70 0.84 12.39
C ASN A 57 4.83 2.33 11.96
N ASP A 58 4.28 2.72 10.81
CA ASP A 58 4.32 4.10 10.32
C ASP A 58 3.65 5.05 11.33
N PRO A 59 4.31 6.15 11.74
CA PRO A 59 3.73 7.10 12.69
C PRO A 59 2.46 7.81 12.17
N ALA A 60 2.13 7.73 10.87
CA ALA A 60 0.81 8.08 10.34
C ALA A 60 -0.33 7.24 10.96
N LEU A 61 -0.06 5.97 11.26
CA LEU A 61 -1.03 5.07 11.90
C LEU A 61 -1.29 5.49 13.36
N SER A 62 -0.35 6.19 14.00
CA SER A 62 -0.49 6.75 15.35
C SER A 62 -0.94 8.23 15.37
N GLY A 63 -1.18 8.84 14.20
CA GLY A 63 -1.68 10.22 14.07
C GLY A 63 -0.61 11.30 13.88
N THR A 64 0.64 10.91 13.60
CA THR A 64 1.77 11.84 13.40
C THR A 64 2.52 11.51 12.11
N ASN A 65 2.17 12.15 10.99
CA ASN A 65 3.01 12.07 9.78
C ASN A 65 2.94 13.40 8.97
N PRO A 66 4.07 14.04 8.63
CA PRO A 66 4.10 15.38 8.03
C PRO A 66 3.90 15.43 6.51
N TYR A 67 3.50 14.34 5.85
CA TYR A 67 3.41 14.29 4.38
C TYR A 67 1.99 14.54 3.89
N THR A 68 1.80 15.71 3.29
CA THR A 68 0.56 16.11 2.60
C THR A 68 0.68 15.70 1.13
N PRO A 69 -0.24 14.87 0.59
CA PRO A 69 -0.24 14.54 -0.84
C PRO A 69 -0.34 15.80 -1.70
N ARG A 70 0.24 15.76 -2.90
CA ARG A 70 0.22 16.91 -3.81
C ARG A 70 -1.22 17.34 -4.12
N GLY A 71 -1.45 18.64 -4.24
CA GLY A 71 -2.77 19.22 -4.47
C GLY A 71 -3.57 19.51 -3.19
N PHE A 72 -3.08 19.13 -2.01
CA PHE A 72 -3.66 19.54 -0.74
C PHE A 72 -2.89 20.66 -0.05
N SER A 73 -3.61 21.52 0.67
CA SER A 73 -3.07 22.25 1.83
C SER A 73 -3.07 21.35 3.07
N ALA A 74 -2.27 21.67 4.09
CA ALA A 74 -2.24 20.87 5.31
C ALA A 74 -3.61 20.79 6.03
N SER A 75 -4.37 21.89 6.05
CA SER A 75 -5.73 21.90 6.61
C SER A 75 -6.72 21.14 5.74
N GLY A 76 -6.67 21.34 4.41
CA GLY A 76 -7.53 20.63 3.48
C GLY A 76 -7.32 19.11 3.51
N TYR A 77 -6.07 18.66 3.66
CA TYR A 77 -5.76 17.25 3.81
C TYR A 77 -6.35 16.67 5.11
N ARG A 78 -6.24 17.39 6.23
CA ARG A 78 -6.81 16.96 7.51
C ARG A 78 -8.34 16.84 7.44
N GLU A 79 -9.01 17.80 6.83
CA GLU A 79 -10.46 17.73 6.64
C GLU A 79 -10.85 16.57 5.72
N PHE A 80 -10.10 16.38 4.63
CA PHE A 80 -10.31 15.27 3.71
C PHE A 80 -10.18 13.91 4.41
N THR A 81 -9.14 13.68 5.21
CA THR A 81 -8.97 12.39 5.88
C THR A 81 -10.02 12.16 6.96
N GLN A 82 -10.46 13.21 7.67
CA GLN A 82 -11.58 13.12 8.60
C GLN A 82 -12.87 12.66 7.91
N GLU A 83 -13.19 13.26 6.77
CA GLU A 83 -14.38 12.92 5.98
C GLU A 83 -14.27 11.52 5.36
N LEU A 84 -13.09 11.18 4.80
CA LEU A 84 -12.79 9.85 4.27
C LEU A 84 -13.05 8.78 5.31
N TYR A 85 -12.46 8.90 6.51
CA TYR A 85 -12.64 7.90 7.55
C TYR A 85 -14.04 7.92 8.16
N ALA A 86 -14.74 9.07 8.20
CA ALA A 86 -16.14 9.12 8.59
C ALA A 86 -17.03 8.33 7.62
N GLY A 87 -16.82 8.51 6.31
CA GLY A 87 -17.53 7.77 5.28
C GLY A 87 -17.24 6.28 5.29
N LEU A 88 -15.97 5.89 5.49
CA LEU A 88 -15.59 4.48 5.63
C LEU A 88 -16.31 3.82 6.81
N ARG A 89 -16.37 4.49 7.97
CA ARG A 89 -17.15 4.03 9.13
C ARG A 89 -18.64 3.92 8.81
N ALA A 90 -19.23 4.91 8.14
CA ALA A 90 -20.64 4.89 7.74
C ALA A 90 -20.97 3.75 6.75
N ALA A 91 -20.00 3.36 5.92
CA ALA A 91 -20.10 2.21 5.02
C ALA A 91 -19.87 0.86 5.72
N GLY A 92 -19.37 0.86 6.97
CA GLY A 92 -19.14 -0.32 7.80
C GLY A 92 -17.68 -0.78 7.91
N TYR A 93 -16.72 -0.02 7.38
CA TYR A 93 -15.30 -0.39 7.30
C TYR A 93 -14.44 0.34 8.35
N ASN A 94 -14.73 0.12 9.63
CA ASN A 94 -14.13 0.88 10.74
C ASN A 94 -12.59 0.69 10.84
N ASP A 95 -12.12 -0.50 10.50
CA ASP A 95 -10.71 -0.88 10.65
C ASP A 95 -9.91 -0.70 9.36
N SER A 96 -10.52 -0.14 8.32
CA SER A 96 -9.85 0.13 7.05
C SER A 96 -8.82 1.25 7.13
N THR A 97 -7.64 1.07 6.53
CA THR A 97 -6.58 2.10 6.40
C THR A 97 -6.59 2.65 4.99
N ALA A 98 -6.69 3.97 4.85
CA ALA A 98 -6.54 4.64 3.56
C ALA A 98 -5.08 5.00 3.29
N ILE A 99 -4.66 4.84 2.04
CA ILE A 99 -3.27 4.98 1.61
C ILE A 99 -3.26 5.68 0.25
N PHE A 100 -2.73 6.89 0.19
CA PHE A 100 -2.54 7.60 -1.07
C PHE A 100 -1.44 6.94 -1.89
N GLN A 101 -1.67 6.84 -3.20
CA GLN A 101 -0.73 6.31 -4.17
C GLN A 101 -0.75 7.19 -5.43
N GLY A 102 -0.05 6.74 -6.46
CA GLY A 102 -0.09 7.36 -7.78
C GLY A 102 0.60 8.71 -7.82
N SER A 103 0.14 9.55 -8.75
CA SER A 103 0.76 10.84 -9.09
C SER A 103 0.73 11.85 -7.94
N SER A 104 -0.24 11.75 -7.02
CA SER A 104 -0.33 12.59 -5.83
C SER A 104 0.84 12.38 -4.86
N VAL A 105 1.43 11.18 -4.87
CA VAL A 105 2.58 10.80 -4.04
C VAL A 105 3.88 11.02 -4.80
N THR A 106 3.96 10.56 -6.05
CA THR A 106 5.21 10.59 -6.83
C THR A 106 5.47 11.92 -7.53
N GLY A 107 4.43 12.72 -7.77
CA GLY A 107 4.48 13.90 -8.64
C GLY A 107 4.36 13.60 -10.13
N GLN A 108 4.20 12.34 -10.54
CA GLN A 108 4.04 11.99 -11.95
C GLN A 108 3.14 10.77 -12.17
N SER A 109 2.39 10.78 -13.27
CA SER A 109 1.59 9.65 -13.73
C SER A 109 2.48 8.45 -14.08
N PHE A 110 2.15 7.27 -13.55
CA PHE A 110 2.81 6.02 -13.95
C PHE A 110 2.48 5.59 -15.38
N LYS A 111 1.31 6.02 -15.89
CA LYS A 111 0.82 5.62 -17.22
C LYS A 111 1.43 6.48 -18.32
N THR A 112 1.50 7.79 -18.10
CA THR A 112 1.88 8.78 -19.13
C THR A 112 3.21 9.46 -18.85
N GLY A 113 3.74 9.39 -17.63
CA GLY A 113 4.92 10.15 -17.21
C GLY A 113 4.66 11.64 -17.01
N GLU A 114 3.43 12.10 -17.21
CA GLU A 114 3.07 13.51 -17.05
C GLU A 114 3.12 13.93 -15.59
N ALA A 115 3.55 15.17 -15.35
CA ALA A 115 3.58 15.74 -14.00
C ALA A 115 2.17 15.84 -13.39
N PHE A 116 2.10 15.78 -12.06
CA PHE A 116 0.89 16.03 -11.31
C PHE A 116 0.36 17.46 -11.56
N ARG A 117 -0.93 17.58 -11.84
CA ARG A 117 -1.61 18.81 -12.26
C ARG A 117 -2.93 18.99 -11.50
N PRO A 118 -3.58 20.17 -11.61
CA PRO A 118 -4.87 20.42 -10.97
C PRO A 118 -5.98 19.45 -11.38
N ASP A 119 -5.91 18.83 -12.56
CA ASP A 119 -6.85 17.82 -13.08
C ASP A 119 -6.42 16.36 -12.80
N SER A 120 -5.24 16.14 -12.20
CA SER A 120 -4.81 14.81 -11.78
C SER A 120 -5.70 14.26 -10.67
N ASP A 121 -6.01 12.97 -10.74
CA ASP A 121 -6.83 12.25 -9.78
C ASP A 121 -6.08 11.90 -8.48
N TYR A 122 -6.85 11.43 -7.50
CA TYR A 122 -6.33 10.80 -6.29
C TYR A 122 -6.60 9.31 -6.29
N ASP A 123 -5.53 8.54 -6.46
CA ASP A 123 -5.53 7.09 -6.24
C ASP A 123 -5.39 6.79 -4.74
N ILE A 124 -6.41 6.18 -4.15
CA ILE A 124 -6.45 5.80 -2.75
C ILE A 124 -6.66 4.29 -2.62
N ALA A 125 -5.66 3.61 -2.07
CA ALA A 125 -5.78 2.23 -1.63
C ALA A 125 -6.51 2.19 -0.28
N LEU A 126 -7.55 1.35 -0.19
CA LEU A 126 -8.27 1.03 1.03
C LEU A 126 -7.86 -0.38 1.48
N ALA A 127 -7.09 -0.46 2.55
CA ALA A 127 -6.57 -1.71 3.09
C ALA A 127 -7.42 -2.21 4.27
N GLY A 128 -7.90 -3.44 4.19
CA GLY A 128 -8.66 -4.09 5.27
C GLY A 128 -9.10 -5.50 4.86
N THR A 129 -9.06 -6.44 5.81
CA THR A 129 -9.52 -7.81 5.59
C THR A 129 -11.03 -7.86 5.34
N ASP A 130 -11.80 -7.10 6.10
CA ASP A 130 -13.24 -6.90 5.93
C ASP A 130 -13.60 -6.35 4.53
N LEU A 131 -12.83 -5.37 4.04
CA LEU A 131 -12.99 -4.78 2.71
C LEU A 131 -12.77 -5.80 1.60
N ILE A 132 -11.67 -6.56 1.62
CA ILE A 132 -11.39 -7.51 0.54
C ILE A 132 -12.36 -8.69 0.56
N GLU A 133 -12.78 -9.14 1.74
CA GLU A 133 -13.81 -10.17 1.88
C GLU A 133 -15.16 -9.69 1.34
N GLN A 134 -15.55 -8.45 1.65
CA GLN A 134 -16.77 -7.86 1.14
C GLN A 134 -16.70 -7.69 -0.39
N ALA A 135 -15.56 -7.28 -0.94
CA ALA A 135 -15.36 -7.19 -2.38
C ALA A 135 -15.51 -8.56 -3.06
N LYS A 136 -14.94 -9.61 -2.46
CA LYS A 136 -15.09 -10.99 -2.92
C LYS A 136 -16.56 -11.43 -2.89
N LYS A 137 -17.27 -11.19 -1.79
CA LYS A 137 -18.70 -11.53 -1.63
C LYS A 137 -19.58 -10.78 -2.64
N ALA A 138 -19.23 -9.54 -2.95
CA ALA A 138 -19.92 -8.71 -3.94
C ALA A 138 -19.63 -9.10 -5.41
N GLY A 139 -18.78 -10.10 -5.64
CA GLY A 139 -18.38 -10.55 -6.98
C GLY A 139 -17.54 -9.51 -7.73
N ILE A 140 -16.76 -8.69 -7.02
CA ILE A 140 -15.82 -7.74 -7.62
C ILE A 140 -14.58 -8.52 -8.06
N GLY A 141 -14.11 -8.26 -9.28
CA GLY A 141 -12.95 -8.94 -9.84
C GLY A 141 -11.69 -8.69 -9.02
N LEU A 142 -11.12 -9.75 -8.46
CA LEU A 142 -9.88 -9.69 -7.70
C LEU A 142 -8.65 -9.93 -8.61
N ARG A 143 -7.50 -9.40 -8.19
CA ARG A 143 -6.20 -9.50 -8.86
C ARG A 143 -5.15 -10.02 -7.90
N SER A 144 -3.96 -10.33 -8.42
CA SER A 144 -2.80 -10.73 -7.60
C SER A 144 -3.11 -11.88 -6.64
N GLY A 145 -3.75 -12.94 -7.13
CA GLY A 145 -4.11 -14.10 -6.31
C GLY A 145 -5.24 -13.87 -5.32
N GLY A 146 -6.05 -12.81 -5.48
CA GLY A 146 -7.18 -12.52 -4.59
C GLY A 146 -6.89 -11.47 -3.51
N THR A 147 -5.73 -10.80 -3.58
CA THR A 147 -5.25 -9.89 -2.52
C THR A 147 -5.64 -8.43 -2.73
N ARG A 148 -6.22 -8.09 -3.88
CA ARG A 148 -6.64 -6.72 -4.22
C ARG A 148 -7.67 -6.68 -5.34
N THR A 149 -8.27 -5.52 -5.58
CA THR A 149 -9.08 -5.24 -6.77
C THR A 149 -8.27 -4.48 -7.84
N GLY A 150 -8.90 -4.16 -8.96
CA GLY A 150 -8.54 -2.96 -9.73
C GLY A 150 -9.19 -1.70 -9.14
N PRO A 151 -9.06 -0.52 -9.77
CA PRO A 151 -9.86 0.64 -9.40
C PRO A 151 -11.35 0.27 -9.41
N LEU A 152 -12.08 0.65 -8.37
CA LEU A 152 -13.51 0.37 -8.24
C LEU A 152 -14.26 1.24 -9.25
N ARG A 153 -15.08 0.61 -10.09
CA ARG A 153 -16.01 1.31 -10.99
C ARG A 153 -17.26 1.71 -10.21
N ASP A 154 -18.13 2.55 -10.78
CA ASP A 154 -19.37 2.99 -10.14
C ASP A 154 -20.24 1.84 -9.60
N ILE A 155 -20.35 0.75 -10.36
CA ILE A 155 -21.09 -0.44 -9.91
C ILE A 155 -20.43 -1.13 -8.73
N ASP A 156 -19.10 -1.13 -8.69
CA ASP A 156 -18.32 -1.73 -7.60
C ASP A 156 -18.39 -0.82 -6.35
N LEU A 157 -18.33 0.50 -6.52
CA LEU A 157 -18.57 1.49 -5.46
C LEU A 157 -19.96 1.32 -4.83
N ARG A 158 -21.01 1.11 -5.65
CA ARG A 158 -22.37 0.87 -5.15
C ARG A 158 -22.44 -0.41 -4.32
N LYS A 159 -21.86 -1.50 -4.84
CA LYS A 159 -21.78 -2.80 -4.14
C LYS A 159 -21.04 -2.71 -2.81
N MET A 160 -20.03 -1.85 -2.73
CA MET A 160 -19.24 -1.61 -1.53
C MET A 160 -19.84 -0.52 -0.61
N ARG A 161 -20.95 0.12 -1.00
CA ARG A 161 -21.55 1.28 -0.28
C ARG A 161 -20.58 2.48 -0.15
N LEU A 162 -19.73 2.67 -1.14
CA LEU A 162 -18.72 3.74 -1.19
C LEU A 162 -19.05 4.85 -2.20
N SER A 163 -20.14 4.74 -2.98
CA SER A 163 -20.47 5.74 -4.01
C SER A 163 -20.61 7.15 -3.47
N ALA A 164 -21.43 7.35 -2.42
CA ALA A 164 -21.63 8.67 -1.82
C ALA A 164 -20.34 9.23 -1.21
N LEU A 165 -19.47 8.36 -0.70
CA LEU A 165 -18.16 8.76 -0.17
C LEU A 165 -17.23 9.23 -1.29
N ALA A 166 -17.13 8.47 -2.38
CA ALA A 166 -16.29 8.84 -3.52
C ALA A 166 -16.74 10.18 -4.11
N GLU A 167 -18.05 10.35 -4.30
CA GLU A 167 -18.66 11.58 -4.83
C GLU A 167 -18.38 12.79 -3.93
N ALA A 168 -18.66 12.69 -2.63
CA ALA A 168 -18.43 13.78 -1.68
C ALA A 168 -16.95 14.20 -1.61
N LEU A 169 -16.03 13.23 -1.59
CA LEU A 169 -14.60 13.52 -1.58
C LEU A 169 -14.14 14.16 -2.88
N SER A 170 -14.60 13.66 -4.03
CA SER A 170 -14.29 14.23 -5.34
C SER A 170 -14.78 15.67 -5.48
N GLU A 171 -16.02 15.94 -5.06
CA GLU A 171 -16.60 17.28 -5.05
C GLU A 171 -15.78 18.22 -4.16
N LYS A 172 -15.40 17.77 -2.96
CA LYS A 172 -14.59 18.55 -2.01
C LYS A 172 -13.24 18.97 -2.58
N VAL A 173 -12.56 18.10 -3.33
CA VAL A 173 -11.21 18.38 -3.85
C VAL A 173 -11.19 18.85 -5.31
N GLY A 174 -12.36 18.92 -5.95
CA GLY A 174 -12.51 19.34 -7.35
C GLY A 174 -11.78 18.46 -8.36
N ARG A 175 -11.64 17.16 -8.07
CA ARG A 175 -10.95 16.16 -8.90
C ARG A 175 -11.43 14.74 -8.58
N ASP A 176 -11.16 13.80 -9.46
CA ASP A 176 -11.56 12.40 -9.26
C ASP A 176 -10.82 11.74 -8.09
N VAL A 177 -11.55 10.96 -7.29
CA VAL A 177 -11.03 10.14 -6.19
C VAL A 177 -11.32 8.68 -6.51
N ASN A 178 -10.26 7.93 -6.76
CA ASN A 178 -10.32 6.54 -7.20
C ASN A 178 -9.93 5.61 -6.06
N PHE A 179 -10.79 4.63 -5.75
CA PHE A 179 -10.51 3.64 -4.72
C PHE A 179 -10.02 2.32 -5.31
N MET A 180 -9.04 1.70 -4.65
CA MET A 180 -8.65 0.30 -4.88
C MET A 180 -8.59 -0.45 -3.55
N ILE A 181 -9.16 -1.64 -3.48
CA ILE A 181 -9.16 -2.42 -2.25
C ILE A 181 -7.92 -3.32 -2.20
N TYR A 182 -7.29 -3.37 -1.03
CA TYR A 182 -6.20 -4.28 -0.70
C TYR A 182 -6.51 -5.06 0.57
N ASN A 183 -6.00 -6.29 0.64
CA ASN A 183 -6.16 -7.13 1.83
C ASN A 183 -5.44 -6.57 3.06
N SER A 184 -4.28 -5.90 2.87
CA SER A 184 -3.49 -5.35 3.96
C SER A 184 -2.74 -4.09 3.55
N VAL A 185 -2.25 -3.35 4.56
CA VAL A 185 -1.43 -2.16 4.37
C VAL A 185 -0.13 -2.53 3.66
N GLU A 186 0.54 -3.59 4.09
CA GLU A 186 1.79 -4.08 3.47
C GLU A 186 1.58 -4.47 2.01
N GLY A 187 0.41 -5.05 1.69
CA GLY A 187 0.04 -5.40 0.33
C GLY A 187 -0.11 -4.18 -0.58
N ALA A 188 -0.54 -3.03 -0.04
CA ALA A 188 -0.62 -1.78 -0.79
C ALA A 188 0.75 -1.08 -0.86
N THR A 189 1.43 -0.90 0.28
CA THR A 189 2.68 -0.13 0.36
C THR A 189 3.86 -0.84 -0.28
N GLY A 190 3.88 -2.18 -0.29
CA GLY A 190 4.90 -2.97 -0.97
C GLY A 190 4.84 -2.91 -2.50
N ARG A 191 3.78 -2.35 -3.09
CA ARG A 191 3.57 -2.31 -4.55
C ARG A 191 3.86 -0.99 -5.21
N ALA A 192 3.69 0.11 -4.49
CA ALA A 192 3.81 1.45 -5.05
C ALA A 192 4.25 2.45 -3.98
N PRO A 193 4.91 3.55 -4.37
CA PRO A 193 5.14 4.68 -3.47
C PRO A 193 3.81 5.07 -2.83
N SER A 194 3.81 5.20 -1.51
CA SER A 194 2.59 5.29 -0.72
C SER A 194 2.72 6.31 0.40
N MET A 195 1.61 6.96 0.75
CA MET A 195 1.47 7.78 1.95
C MET A 195 0.25 7.31 2.73
N ILE A 196 0.43 6.79 3.95
CA ILE A 196 -0.69 6.40 4.80
C ILE A 196 -1.46 7.65 5.26
N ALA A 197 -2.78 7.62 5.11
CA ALA A 197 -3.65 8.69 5.57
C ALA A 197 -3.84 8.62 7.09
N PRO A 198 -3.60 9.73 7.83
CA PRO A 198 -3.78 9.76 9.28
C PRO A 198 -5.24 9.55 9.68
N ARG A 199 -5.47 8.71 10.69
CA ARG A 199 -6.80 8.39 11.22
C ARG A 199 -7.31 9.36 12.30
N LYS A 200 -6.44 10.22 12.83
CA LYS A 200 -6.71 11.15 13.94
C LYS A 200 -6.13 12.52 13.62
#